data_AF-A0AAU4J1E5-F1
#
_entry.id   AF-A0AAU4J1E5-F1
#
_cell.length_a   1.000
_cell.length_b   1.000
_cell.length_c   1.000
_cell.angle_alpha   90.00
_cell.angle_beta   90.00
_cell.angle_gamma   90.00
#
_symmetry.space_group_name_H-M   'P 1'
#
loop_
_entity.id
_entity.type
_entity.pdbx_description
1 polymer ?
#
loop_
_entity_poly.entity_id
_entity_poly.type
_entity_poly.pdbx_seq_one_letter_code
_entity_poly.pdbx_strand_id
1 'polypeptide(L)' 'MSLLRRIARRCETHDHPSYSRTRRLEEDLGMEPSAPPDSLTDQLANPDLIDCGNSWCQRRR' A
#
# COMPACT_ATOMS: atom_id res chain seq x y z
N MET A 1 -1.24 -16.57 -9.86
CA MET A 1 -1.40 -15.68 -8.69
C MET A 1 -2.44 -14.56 -8.94
N SER A 2 -3.60 -14.85 -9.56
CA SER A 2 -4.55 -13.80 -10.01
C SER A 2 -5.91 -13.79 -9.29
N LEU A 3 -6.35 -14.92 -8.72
CA LEU A 3 -7.71 -15.04 -8.16
C LEU A 3 -7.91 -14.21 -6.88
N LEU A 4 -7.01 -14.34 -5.91
CA LEU A 4 -7.11 -13.62 -4.63
C LEU A 4 -7.09 -12.09 -4.83
N ARG A 5 -6.21 -11.59 -5.70
CA ARG A 5 -6.11 -10.17 -6.07
C ARG A 5 -7.40 -9.65 -6.72
N ARG A 6 -7.99 -10.44 -7.64
CA ARG A 6 -9.25 -10.11 -8.30
C ARG A 6 -10.44 -10.10 -7.34
N ILE A 7 -10.54 -11.08 -6.44
CA ILE A 7 -11.59 -11.15 -5.41
C ILE A 7 -11.46 -9.98 -4.43
N ALA A 8 -10.25 -9.70 -3.95
CA ALA A 8 -9.97 -8.60 -3.04
C ALA A 8 -10.04 -7.21 -3.71
N ARG A 9 -10.25 -7.14 -5.03
CA ARG A 9 -10.19 -5.91 -5.83
C ARG A 9 -8.91 -5.09 -5.62
N ARG A 10 -7.78 -5.79 -5.41
CA ARG A 10 -6.44 -5.21 -5.28
C ARG A 10 -5.59 -5.57 -6.51
N CYS A 11 -5.01 -4.58 -7.18
CA CYS A 11 -4.05 -4.79 -8.27
C CYS A 11 -2.61 -4.73 -7.74
N GLU A 12 -1.64 -5.15 -8.54
CA GLU A 12 -0.23 -5.19 -8.12
C GLU A 12 0.29 -3.84 -7.63
N THR A 13 -0.07 -2.75 -8.31
CA THR A 13 0.25 -1.37 -7.89
C THR A 13 -0.20 -1.08 -6.46
N HIS A 14 -1.51 -1.20 -6.18
CA HIS A 14 -2.10 -0.86 -4.88
C HIS A 14 -1.84 -1.88 -3.77
N ASP A 15 -1.35 -3.05 -4.15
CA ASP A 15 -0.94 -4.09 -3.21
C ASP A 15 0.50 -3.93 -2.75
N HIS A 16 1.25 -3.00 -3.36
CA HIS A 16 2.61 -2.69 -2.94
C HIS A 16 2.58 -2.17 -1.48
N PRO A 17 3.50 -2.63 -0.62
CA PRO A 17 3.68 -2.05 0.71
C PRO A 17 4.03 -0.56 0.61
N SER A 18 3.56 0.22 1.58
CA SER A 18 3.91 1.64 1.77
C SER A 18 4.37 1.82 3.20
N TYR A 19 5.56 2.37 3.39
CA TYR A 19 6.13 2.59 4.72
C TYR A 19 5.20 3.43 5.59
N SER A 20 4.67 4.54 5.07
CA SER A 20 3.73 5.41 5.80
C SER A 20 2.48 4.67 6.31
N ARG A 21 1.93 3.75 5.51
CA ARG A 21 0.74 2.96 5.89
C ARG A 21 1.09 1.89 6.91
N THR A 22 2.21 1.21 6.74
CA THR A 22 2.69 0.22 7.70
C THR A 22 2.97 0.86 9.05
N ARG A 23 3.69 1.98 9.07
CA ARG A 23 4.00 2.73 10.28
C ARG A 23 2.74 3.16 11.03
N ARG A 24 1.75 3.72 10.31
CA ARG A 24 0.47 4.09 10.93
C ARG A 24 -0.24 2.87 11.53
N LEU A 25 -0.21 1.73 10.86
CA LEU A 25 -0.81 0.50 11.37
C LEU A 25 -0.06 0.00 12.62
N GLU A 26 1.27 0.08 12.65
CA GLU A 26 2.08 -0.25 13.82
C GLU A 26 1.71 0.65 15.01
N GLU A 27 1.59 1.95 14.78
CA GLU A 27 1.14 2.93 15.78
C GLU A 27 -0.27 2.61 16.30
N ASP A 28 -1.23 2.33 15.41
CA ASP A 28 -2.62 1.96 15.76
C ASP A 28 -2.70 0.66 16.57
N LEU A 29 -1.76 -0.26 16.35
CA LEU A 29 -1.65 -1.54 17.08
C LEU A 29 -0.83 -1.43 18.37
N GLY A 30 -0.26 -0.26 18.68
CA GLY A 30 0.64 -0.06 19.82
C GLY A 30 1.95 -0.83 19.71
N MET A 31 2.40 -1.12 18.48
CA MET A 31 3.67 -1.77 18.19
C MET A 31 4.79 -0.73 18.09
N GLU A 32 6.02 -1.16 18.39
CA GLU A 32 7.20 -0.33 18.10
C GLU A 32 7.32 -0.12 16.59
N PRO A 33 7.43 1.12 16.10
CA PRO A 33 7.53 1.40 14.67
C PRO A 33 8.78 0.78 14.04
N SER A 34 8.62 0.23 12.84
CA SER A 34 9.75 -0.23 12.04
C SER A 34 10.67 0.93 11.65
N ALA A 35 11.96 0.66 11.48
CA ALA A 35 12.90 1.65 11.00
C ALA A 35 12.52 2.15 9.58
N PRO A 36 12.70 3.46 9.28
CA PRO A 36 12.43 3.98 7.95
C PRO A 36 13.38 3.38 6.91
N PRO A 37 12.90 3.14 5.68
CA PRO A 37 13.77 2.82 4.54
C PRO A 37 14.82 3.91 4.31
N ASP A 38 16.01 3.54 3.81
CA ASP A 38 17.08 4.51 3.52
C ASP A 38 16.70 5.49 2.39
N SER A 39 15.87 5.04 1.45
CA SER A 39 15.43 5.86 0.32
C SER A 39 14.26 6.77 0.68
N LEU A 40 14.41 8.07 0.42
CA LEU A 40 13.34 9.05 0.57
C LEU A 40 12.13 8.72 -0.32
N THR A 41 12.35 8.19 -1.52
CA THR A 41 11.25 7.82 -2.42
C THR A 41 10.42 6.70 -1.83
N ASP A 42 11.04 5.75 -1.15
CA ASP A 42 10.36 4.59 -0.57
C ASP A 42 9.63 4.96 0.71
N GLN A 43 10.20 5.88 1.50
CA GLN A 43 9.53 6.47 2.66
C GLN A 43 8.24 7.20 2.27
N LEU A 44 8.27 7.92 1.14
CA LEU A 44 7.15 8.73 0.65
C LEU A 44 6.23 8.00 -0.33
N ALA A 45 6.58 6.78 -0.74
CA ALA A 45 5.80 6.01 -1.70
C ALA A 45 4.41 5.69 -1.12
N ASN A 46 3.36 6.19 -1.79
CA ASN A 46 1.97 5.85 -1.48
C ASN A 46 1.26 5.32 -2.73
N PRO A 47 1.06 4.00 -2.84
CA PRO A 47 0.36 3.40 -3.97
C PRO A 47 -1.08 3.88 -4.15
N ASP A 48 -1.75 4.31 -3.07
CA ASP A 48 -3.14 4.77 -3.14
C ASP A 48 -3.28 6.09 -3.93
N LEU A 49 -2.18 6.80 -4.19
CA LEU A 49 -2.16 8.01 -5.03
C LEU A 49 -1.99 7.70 -6.52
N ILE A 50 -1.72 6.45 -6.89
CA ILE A 50 -1.45 6.05 -8.27
C ILE A 50 -2.77 5.60 -8.92
N ASP A 51 -3.16 6.22 -10.04
CA ASP A 51 -4.22 5.66 -10.90
C ASP A 51 -3.65 4.45 -11.66
N CYS A 52 -4.02 3.24 -11.24
CA CYS A 52 -3.54 1.99 -11.82
C CYS A 52 -4.26 1.58 -13.11
N GLY A 53 -5.29 2.33 -13.54
CA GLY A 53 -6.08 2.04 -14.75
C GLY A 53 -7.03 0.83 -14.65
N ASN A 54 -6.99 0.05 -13.58
CA ASN A 54 -7.88 -1.09 -13.39
C ASN A 54 -9.29 -0.63 -12.98
N SER A 55 -10.28 -0.82 -13.86
CA SER A 55 -11.67 -0.37 -13.65
C SER A 55 -12.36 -0.99 -12.42
N TRP A 56 -11.86 -2.12 -11.94
CA TRP A 56 -12.37 -2.87 -10.81
C TRP A 56 -11.69 -2.52 -9.48
N CYS A 57 -10.63 -1.70 -9.49
CA CYS A 57 -9.93 -1.31 -8.27
C CYS A 57 -10.73 -0.25 -7.50
N GLN A 58 -10.93 -0.47 -6.20
CA GLN A 58 -11.66 0.47 -5.34
C GLN A 58 -10.89 1.77 -5.09
N ARG A 59 -9.55 1.74 -5.12
CA ARG A 59 -8.66 2.89 -4.87
C ARG A 59 -8.65 3.94 -5.99
N ARG A 60 -9.43 3.70 -7.05
CA ARG A 60 -9.60 4.62 -8.17
C ARG A 60 -10.69 5.69 -7.92
N ARG A 61 -11.40 5.60 -6.80
CA ARG A 61 -12.51 6.48 -6.38
C ARG A 61 -12.23 6.99 -4.96
#